data_AF-A0A922CQD6-F1
#
_entry.id   AF-A0A922CQD6-F1
#
_cell.length_a   1.000
_cell.length_b   1.000
_cell.length_c   1.000
_cell.angle_alpha   90.00
_cell.angle_beta   90.00
_cell.angle_gamma   90.00
#
_symmetry.space_group_name_H-M   'P 1'
#
loop_
_entity.id
_entity.type
_entity.pdbx_description
1 polymer ?
#
loop_
_entity_poly.entity_id
_entity_poly.type
_entity_poly.pdbx_seq_one_letter_code
_entity_poly.pdbx_strand_id
1 'polypeptide(L)'
;MRAENDNSSDYTNISKMSKMETQAKHTYNVDENMNKTETLTEIQRFYHGKNVLITGATGFLGKILVEKLLRCCPGVENLYLLIRQKKGKDIYTRMEEIFDDPIFGQLKKEVPKFRHKIVVVPADCESAGLGLTLSDTQMLTEKVNIIFHSAATVKFDEHLRAALGTNVRAPLSLLRLARDMKGLDVLMHISTAYSNSHLRKIEEKFYPCQAECDQLQTLIDKLTDEQINDVLPKVLGPWPNTYTFTKALAEKEIRRNSGDLPVGIFRPAIVTSTAKEPLKCWLDNMYGPTGVAVGSATGIVRTLHCDPEVTADIVPVDLVVNCLIASARSVHIAYKQSPPPPVPPIFNYVSSVENRITWGDFMEQNVIKVDKYPFSNAVWFISLSLTKSALLNRICIIFLHLVPAALVDGLAICLGKTPKMLKVYRKVHKFSSILSYFCTTEINFCNRRTRELWDKTSDADRQLFPFSMAEVDWEEYFEEYIVGIRRYLFKESDDTLPRARIKWKRLYYLHQIARVIFPLLVLYCLWTLFKLLW
;
A
#
# COMPACT_ATOMS: atom_id res chain seq x y z
N MET A 1 76.04 -52.97 -16.98
CA MET A 1 75.84 -51.53 -17.31
C MET A 1 74.38 -51.20 -17.04
N ARG A 2 74.13 -50.21 -16.14
CA ARG A 2 72.94 -49.33 -15.98
C ARG A 2 71.54 -49.96 -15.97
N ALA A 3 70.57 -49.58 -15.15
CA ALA A 3 70.43 -48.80 -13.93
C ALA A 3 68.93 -49.01 -13.57
N GLU A 4 68.63 -49.49 -12.36
CA GLU A 4 67.26 -49.51 -11.82
C GLU A 4 67.23 -48.49 -10.68
N ASN A 5 66.33 -47.51 -10.75
CA ASN A 5 65.64 -46.97 -9.57
C ASN A 5 64.51 -45.99 -9.91
N ASP A 6 63.52 -46.07 -9.02
CA ASP A 6 62.52 -45.08 -8.59
C ASP A 6 61.37 -44.66 -9.50
N ASN A 7 60.17 -45.10 -9.10
CA ASN A 7 58.93 -44.32 -9.19
C ASN A 7 57.84 -44.93 -8.29
N SER A 8 57.88 -44.68 -6.97
CA SER A 8 56.76 -45.01 -6.06
C SER A 8 56.39 -43.92 -5.05
N SER A 9 57.00 -42.73 -5.09
CA SER A 9 56.78 -41.67 -4.09
C SER A 9 55.70 -40.63 -4.42
N ASP A 10 55.15 -40.58 -5.65
CA ASP A 10 54.29 -39.45 -6.06
C ASP A 10 52.79 -39.62 -5.82
N TYR A 11 52.28 -40.85 -5.70
CA TYR A 11 50.83 -41.06 -5.56
C TYR A 11 50.29 -40.83 -4.14
N THR A 12 51.13 -40.89 -3.11
CA THR A 12 50.69 -40.70 -1.71
C THR A 12 50.61 -39.22 -1.31
N ASN A 13 51.36 -38.33 -1.99
CA ASN A 13 51.35 -36.89 -1.70
C ASN A 13 50.16 -36.16 -2.35
N ILE A 14 49.73 -36.58 -3.55
CA ILE A 14 48.59 -35.95 -4.26
C ILE A 14 47.26 -36.22 -3.53
N SER A 15 47.10 -37.41 -2.94
CA SER A 15 45.91 -37.77 -2.15
C SER A 15 45.81 -37.02 -0.80
N LYS A 16 46.95 -36.73 -0.16
CA LYS A 16 46.99 -35.93 1.07
C LYS A 16 46.78 -34.43 0.81
N MET A 17 47.33 -33.90 -0.30
CA MET A 17 47.08 -32.52 -0.72
C MET A 17 45.62 -32.27 -1.11
N SER A 18 44.96 -33.19 -1.83
CA SER A 18 43.54 -32.99 -2.19
C SER A 18 42.59 -33.07 -0.98
N LYS A 19 42.90 -33.92 0.02
CA LYS A 19 42.15 -33.96 1.29
C LYS A 19 42.37 -32.69 2.12
N MET A 20 43.60 -32.16 2.20
CA MET A 20 43.89 -30.90 2.90
C MET A 20 43.26 -29.68 2.20
N GLU A 21 43.25 -29.63 0.86
CA GLU A 21 42.57 -28.56 0.12
C GLU A 21 41.04 -28.61 0.24
N THR A 22 40.45 -29.81 0.34
CA THR A 22 39.00 -29.97 0.53
C THR A 22 38.59 -29.62 1.97
N GLN A 23 39.41 -29.98 2.96
CA GLN A 23 39.20 -29.60 4.36
C GLN A 23 39.42 -28.10 4.58
N ALA A 24 40.47 -27.51 3.98
CA ALA A 24 40.70 -26.07 4.01
C ALA A 24 39.57 -25.29 3.32
N LYS A 25 39.09 -25.72 2.14
CA LYS A 25 37.93 -25.08 1.48
C LYS A 25 36.63 -25.20 2.29
N HIS A 26 36.49 -26.21 3.14
CA HIS A 26 35.37 -26.31 4.07
C HIS A 26 35.56 -25.39 5.29
N THR A 27 36.76 -25.31 5.86
CA THR A 27 37.05 -24.44 7.01
C THR A 27 37.01 -22.95 6.63
N TYR A 28 37.59 -22.55 5.48
CA TYR A 28 37.54 -21.17 4.98
C TYR A 28 36.11 -20.69 4.63
N ASN A 29 35.23 -21.57 4.14
CA ASN A 29 33.82 -21.21 3.87
C ASN A 29 32.94 -21.16 5.13
N VAL A 30 33.30 -21.91 6.17
CA VAL A 30 32.57 -21.90 7.46
C VAL A 30 32.97 -20.65 8.26
N ASP A 31 34.25 -20.29 8.27
CA ASP A 31 34.75 -19.12 9.02
C ASP A 31 34.32 -17.77 8.40
N GLU A 32 34.24 -17.63 7.07
CA GLU A 32 33.70 -16.41 6.43
C GLU A 32 32.17 -16.27 6.59
N ASN A 33 31.43 -17.37 6.58
CA ASN A 33 29.98 -17.34 6.80
C ASN A 33 29.62 -17.14 8.29
N MET A 34 30.41 -17.69 9.22
CA MET A 34 30.25 -17.38 10.66
C MET A 34 30.53 -15.90 10.94
N ASN A 35 31.64 -15.34 10.42
CA ASN A 35 31.98 -13.92 10.60
C ASN A 35 30.94 -12.95 10.02
N LYS A 36 30.28 -13.30 8.90
CA LYS A 36 29.17 -12.49 8.36
C LYS A 36 27.91 -12.55 9.22
N THR A 37 27.63 -13.69 9.85
CA THR A 37 26.41 -13.88 10.65
C THR A 37 26.48 -13.15 12.00
N GLU A 38 27.67 -12.97 12.56
CA GLU A 38 27.89 -12.18 13.79
C GLU A 38 27.57 -10.68 13.62
N THR A 39 27.69 -10.14 12.40
CA THR A 39 27.42 -8.71 12.11
C THR A 39 25.96 -8.38 11.80
N LEU A 40 25.10 -9.39 11.62
CA LEU A 40 23.68 -9.18 11.29
C LEU A 40 22.89 -8.71 12.52
N THR A 41 21.89 -7.85 12.32
CA THR A 41 20.93 -7.50 13.36
C THR A 41 19.96 -8.66 13.66
N GLU A 42 19.11 -8.55 14.68
CA GLU A 42 18.21 -9.66 15.04
C GLU A 42 17.15 -9.92 13.96
N ILE A 43 16.63 -8.87 13.33
CA ILE A 43 15.70 -9.00 12.20
C ILE A 43 16.41 -9.63 11.01
N GLN A 44 17.62 -9.16 10.66
CA GLN A 44 18.38 -9.74 9.55
C GLN A 44 18.68 -11.23 9.77
N ARG A 45 19.05 -11.64 11.00
CA ARG A 45 19.27 -13.05 11.34
C ARG A 45 18.02 -13.89 11.17
N PHE A 46 16.83 -13.37 11.50
CA PHE A 46 15.58 -14.10 11.29
C PHE A 46 15.33 -14.41 9.80
N TYR A 47 15.68 -13.50 8.90
CA TYR A 47 15.55 -13.68 7.46
C TYR A 47 16.73 -14.41 6.79
N HIS A 48 17.82 -14.67 7.52
CA HIS A 48 19.00 -15.33 6.98
C HIS A 48 18.70 -16.78 6.58
N GLY A 49 19.04 -17.16 5.35
CA GLY A 49 18.76 -18.46 4.76
C GLY A 49 17.28 -18.74 4.50
N LYS A 50 16.40 -17.73 4.64
CA LYS A 50 14.95 -17.91 4.48
C LYS A 50 14.49 -17.64 3.06
N ASN A 51 13.50 -18.43 2.64
CA ASN A 51 12.74 -18.21 1.42
C ASN A 51 11.42 -17.49 1.74
N VAL A 52 11.18 -16.36 1.10
CA VAL A 52 10.02 -15.49 1.38
C VAL A 52 9.07 -15.48 0.19
N LEU A 53 7.82 -15.83 0.41
CA LEU A 53 6.72 -15.73 -0.55
C LEU A 53 5.99 -14.40 -0.38
N ILE A 54 5.84 -13.64 -1.47
CA ILE A 54 5.12 -12.36 -1.46
C ILE A 54 4.01 -12.40 -2.50
N THR A 55 2.77 -12.24 -2.06
CA THR A 55 1.66 -11.94 -2.96
C THR A 55 1.44 -10.44 -3.04
N GLY A 56 1.03 -9.93 -4.20
CA GLY A 56 0.84 -8.48 -4.38
C GLY A 56 2.16 -7.71 -4.53
N ALA A 57 3.26 -8.40 -4.85
CA ALA A 57 4.60 -7.80 -5.05
C ALA A 57 4.62 -6.68 -6.10
N THR A 58 3.69 -6.70 -7.06
CA THR A 58 3.58 -5.68 -8.11
C THR A 58 2.86 -4.40 -7.64
N GLY A 59 2.24 -4.43 -6.46
CA GLY A 59 1.48 -3.31 -5.89
C GLY A 59 2.35 -2.36 -5.06
N PHE A 60 1.77 -1.22 -4.66
CA PHE A 60 2.45 -0.14 -3.94
C PHE A 60 3.26 -0.61 -2.72
N LEU A 61 2.60 -1.25 -1.75
CA LEU A 61 3.25 -1.80 -0.56
C LEU A 61 4.24 -2.93 -0.90
N GLY A 62 3.86 -3.79 -1.85
CA GLY A 62 4.65 -4.95 -2.26
C GLY A 62 6.02 -4.57 -2.86
N LYS A 63 6.07 -3.50 -3.66
CA LYS A 63 7.33 -3.00 -4.24
C LYS A 63 8.33 -2.59 -3.15
N ILE A 64 7.87 -1.85 -2.15
CA ILE A 64 8.69 -1.40 -1.02
C ILE A 64 9.13 -2.60 -0.17
N LEU A 65 8.24 -3.56 0.07
CA LEU A 65 8.59 -4.79 0.78
C LEU A 65 9.69 -5.60 0.06
N VAL A 66 9.58 -5.77 -1.26
CA VAL A 66 10.59 -6.45 -2.08
C VAL A 66 11.91 -5.68 -2.03
N GLU A 67 11.88 -4.36 -2.24
CA GLU A 67 13.08 -3.51 -2.20
C GLU A 67 13.78 -3.60 -0.84
N LYS A 68 13.02 -3.45 0.25
CA LYS A 68 13.54 -3.44 1.61
C LYS A 68 14.15 -4.79 1.99
N LEU A 69 13.49 -5.91 1.68
CA LEU A 69 14.02 -7.24 1.97
C LEU A 69 15.31 -7.52 1.19
N LEU A 70 15.39 -7.14 -0.09
CA LEU A 70 16.60 -7.39 -0.89
C LEU A 70 17.77 -6.51 -0.46
N ARG A 71 17.52 -5.25 -0.13
CA ARG A 71 18.55 -4.29 0.26
C ARG A 71 19.02 -4.49 1.70
N CYS A 72 18.09 -4.67 2.63
CA CYS A 72 18.38 -4.67 4.06
C CYS A 72 18.46 -6.06 4.69
N CYS A 73 18.02 -7.13 4.02
CA CYS A 73 18.18 -8.51 4.49
C CYS A 73 19.07 -9.31 3.52
N PRO A 74 20.39 -9.06 3.48
CA PRO A 74 21.30 -9.69 2.53
C PRO A 74 21.37 -11.23 2.67
N GLY A 75 20.96 -11.77 3.82
CA GLY A 75 20.86 -13.20 4.08
C GLY A 75 19.62 -13.89 3.50
N VAL A 76 18.62 -13.17 2.97
CA VAL A 76 17.46 -13.82 2.31
C VAL A 76 17.95 -14.66 1.14
N GLU A 77 17.50 -15.92 1.09
CA GLU A 77 17.92 -16.88 0.06
C GLU A 77 17.18 -16.58 -1.25
N ASN A 78 15.84 -16.68 -1.26
CA ASN A 78 15.01 -16.31 -2.40
C ASN A 78 13.74 -15.56 -2.00
N LEU A 79 13.31 -14.65 -2.88
CA LEU A 79 11.98 -14.06 -2.91
C LEU A 79 11.13 -14.71 -4.01
N TYR A 80 10.08 -15.41 -3.60
CA TYR A 80 9.07 -15.99 -4.48
C TYR A 80 7.95 -14.96 -4.69
N LEU A 81 7.86 -14.40 -5.90
CA LEU A 81 6.91 -13.34 -6.23
C LEU A 81 5.72 -13.92 -7.00
N LEU A 82 4.54 -13.90 -6.40
CA LEU A 82 3.31 -14.32 -7.06
C LEU A 82 2.81 -13.20 -7.97
N ILE A 83 2.89 -13.43 -9.29
CA ILE A 83 2.55 -12.43 -10.30
C ILE A 83 1.44 -12.96 -11.20
N ARG A 84 0.34 -12.20 -11.29
CA ARG A 84 -0.76 -12.46 -12.21
C ARG A 84 -0.36 -12.22 -13.65
N GLN A 85 -0.76 -13.08 -14.58
CA GLN A 85 -0.62 -12.82 -16.02
C GLN A 85 -1.59 -11.70 -16.45
N LYS A 86 -1.16 -10.81 -17.36
CA LYS A 86 -2.04 -9.81 -17.98
C LYS A 86 -2.16 -10.09 -19.47
N LYS A 87 -3.32 -9.77 -20.06
CA LYS A 87 -3.54 -9.90 -21.51
C LYS A 87 -2.44 -9.15 -22.27
N GLY A 88 -1.67 -9.88 -23.08
CA GLY A 88 -0.59 -9.33 -23.92
C GLY A 88 0.73 -9.05 -23.19
N LYS A 89 0.92 -9.47 -21.93
CA LYS A 89 2.21 -9.40 -21.23
C LYS A 89 2.46 -10.67 -20.42
N ASP A 90 3.57 -11.33 -20.67
CA ASP A 90 4.03 -12.45 -19.84
C ASP A 90 4.53 -11.95 -18.46
N ILE A 91 4.73 -12.89 -17.54
CA ILE A 91 5.10 -12.59 -16.14
C ILE A 91 6.50 -11.99 -16.00
N TYR A 92 7.45 -12.33 -16.88
CA TYR A 92 8.83 -11.85 -16.82
C TYR A 92 8.90 -10.41 -17.31
N THR A 93 8.22 -10.08 -18.39
CA THR A 93 8.06 -8.68 -18.84
C THR A 93 7.43 -7.83 -17.73
N ARG A 94 6.37 -8.34 -17.08
CA ARG A 94 5.75 -7.65 -15.93
C ARG A 94 6.71 -7.47 -14.75
N MET A 95 7.59 -8.43 -14.50
CA MET A 95 8.59 -8.33 -13.44
C MET A 95 9.64 -7.26 -13.78
N GLU A 96 10.17 -7.23 -15.00
CA GLU A 96 11.15 -6.22 -15.40
C GLU A 96 10.57 -4.80 -15.30
N GLU A 97 9.30 -4.60 -15.71
CA GLU A 97 8.60 -3.32 -15.54
C GLU A 97 8.52 -2.86 -14.08
N ILE A 98 8.46 -3.78 -13.11
CA ILE A 98 8.48 -3.42 -11.69
C ILE A 98 9.86 -2.90 -11.32
N PHE A 99 10.92 -3.61 -11.73
CA PHE A 99 12.28 -3.23 -11.39
C PHE A 99 12.77 -1.99 -12.13
N ASP A 100 12.11 -1.55 -13.20
CA ASP A 100 12.36 -0.27 -13.86
C ASP A 100 11.83 0.94 -13.09
N ASP A 101 10.98 0.72 -12.09
CA ASP A 101 10.50 1.78 -11.21
C ASP A 101 11.67 2.44 -10.44
N PRO A 102 11.72 3.79 -10.35
CA PRO A 102 12.78 4.51 -9.65
C PRO A 102 13.07 4.01 -8.24
N ILE A 103 12.06 3.46 -7.54
CA ILE A 103 12.18 2.95 -6.17
C ILE A 103 13.27 1.89 -6.02
N PHE A 104 13.53 1.09 -7.06
CA PHE A 104 14.59 0.08 -7.06
C PHE A 104 15.97 0.65 -7.44
N GLY A 105 16.08 1.96 -7.68
CA GLY A 105 17.33 2.61 -8.10
C GLY A 105 18.45 2.48 -7.07
N GLN A 106 18.14 2.59 -5.78
CA GLN A 106 19.10 2.39 -4.70
C GLN A 106 19.51 0.91 -4.61
N LEU A 107 18.55 -0.02 -4.59
CA LEU A 107 18.81 -1.45 -4.62
C LEU A 107 19.72 -1.87 -5.78
N LYS A 108 19.50 -1.35 -6.99
CA LYS A 108 20.34 -1.65 -8.17
C LYS A 108 21.80 -1.27 -7.96
N LYS A 109 22.07 -0.21 -7.19
CA LYS A 109 23.44 0.26 -6.89
C LYS A 109 24.08 -0.59 -5.78
N GLU A 110 23.34 -0.88 -4.72
CA GLU A 110 23.85 -1.57 -3.53
C GLU A 110 23.95 -3.09 -3.71
N VAL A 111 22.98 -3.68 -4.43
CA VAL A 111 22.90 -5.12 -4.67
C VAL A 111 22.71 -5.40 -6.17
N PRO A 112 23.71 -5.15 -7.04
CA PRO A 112 23.54 -5.27 -8.50
C PRO A 112 23.03 -6.63 -8.99
N LYS A 113 23.31 -7.68 -8.22
CA LYS A 113 22.97 -9.08 -8.47
C LYS A 113 21.66 -9.54 -7.82
N PHE A 114 20.82 -8.62 -7.32
CA PHE A 114 19.58 -8.95 -6.59
C PHE A 114 18.64 -9.89 -7.36
N ARG A 115 18.66 -9.83 -8.71
CA ARG A 115 17.82 -10.66 -9.58
C ARG A 115 18.02 -12.16 -9.38
N HIS A 116 19.21 -12.60 -8.97
CA HIS A 116 19.47 -14.02 -8.71
C HIS A 116 18.66 -14.59 -7.53
N LYS A 117 18.13 -13.72 -6.67
CA LYS A 117 17.28 -14.10 -5.54
C LYS A 117 15.79 -14.10 -5.91
N ILE A 118 15.41 -13.75 -7.12
CA ILE A 118 14.00 -13.61 -7.51
C ILE A 118 13.53 -14.89 -8.21
N VAL A 119 12.45 -15.47 -7.69
CA VAL A 119 11.73 -16.56 -8.33
C VAL A 119 10.31 -16.07 -8.63
N VAL A 120 9.98 -15.90 -9.91
CA VAL A 120 8.63 -15.47 -10.32
C VAL A 120 7.74 -16.70 -10.45
N VAL A 121 6.58 -16.65 -9.79
CA VAL A 121 5.58 -17.72 -9.85
C VAL A 121 4.29 -17.15 -10.44
N PRO A 122 3.80 -17.68 -11.58
CA PRO A 122 2.50 -17.30 -12.11
C PRO A 122 1.39 -17.69 -11.12
N ALA A 123 0.58 -16.72 -10.71
CA ALA A 123 -0.54 -16.98 -9.81
C ALA A 123 -1.63 -15.92 -9.96
N ASP A 124 -2.88 -16.33 -9.75
CA ASP A 124 -4.03 -15.43 -9.68
C ASP A 124 -4.85 -15.71 -8.41
N CYS A 125 -4.93 -14.73 -7.52
CA CYS A 125 -5.68 -14.81 -6.28
C CYS A 125 -7.19 -15.02 -6.50
N GLU A 126 -7.74 -14.71 -7.68
CA GLU A 126 -9.15 -14.95 -7.99
C GLU A 126 -9.42 -16.42 -8.39
N SER A 127 -8.38 -17.13 -8.84
CA SER A 127 -8.44 -18.52 -9.32
C SER A 127 -8.44 -19.53 -8.18
N ALA A 128 -9.05 -20.69 -8.43
CA ALA A 128 -9.00 -21.82 -7.50
C ALA A 128 -7.53 -22.23 -7.25
N GLY A 129 -7.17 -22.48 -5.98
CA GLY A 129 -5.80 -22.83 -5.61
C GLY A 129 -4.76 -21.77 -5.99
N LEU A 130 -5.16 -20.50 -6.07
CA LEU A 130 -4.33 -19.38 -6.53
C LEU A 130 -3.85 -19.50 -7.99
N GLY A 131 -4.42 -20.43 -8.77
CA GLY A 131 -3.96 -20.73 -10.14
C GLY A 131 -2.58 -21.37 -10.22
N LEU A 132 -2.07 -21.93 -9.12
CA LEU A 132 -0.76 -22.60 -9.09
C LEU A 132 -0.81 -23.96 -9.78
N THR A 133 0.28 -24.33 -10.45
CA THR A 133 0.45 -25.70 -10.93
C THR A 133 0.84 -26.63 -9.78
N LEU A 134 0.75 -27.95 -10.00
CA LEU A 134 1.23 -28.95 -9.03
C LEU A 134 2.73 -28.77 -8.74
N SER A 135 3.53 -28.47 -9.77
CA SER A 135 4.97 -28.23 -9.62
C SER A 135 5.27 -26.98 -8.80
N ASP A 136 4.54 -25.88 -9.05
CA ASP A 136 4.68 -24.65 -8.26
C ASP A 136 4.29 -24.90 -6.81
N THR A 137 3.18 -25.60 -6.59
CA THR A 137 2.68 -25.97 -5.25
C THR A 137 3.73 -26.77 -4.48
N GLN A 138 4.33 -27.79 -5.12
CA GLN A 138 5.38 -28.60 -4.50
C GLN A 138 6.62 -27.75 -4.18
N MET A 139 7.08 -26.93 -5.13
CA MET A 139 8.22 -26.05 -4.90
C MET A 139 8.00 -25.11 -3.71
N LEU A 140 6.82 -24.49 -3.64
CA LEU A 140 6.49 -23.54 -2.57
C LEU A 140 6.38 -24.25 -1.21
N THR A 141 5.74 -25.42 -1.15
CA THR A 141 5.58 -26.21 0.08
C THR A 141 6.91 -26.74 0.62
N GLU A 142 7.86 -27.07 -0.26
CA GLU A 142 9.17 -27.56 0.15
C GLU A 142 10.12 -26.45 0.61
N LYS A 143 10.07 -25.27 -0.01
CA LYS A 143 11.12 -24.25 0.14
C LYS A 143 10.73 -23.05 0.99
N VAL A 144 9.47 -22.61 0.97
CA VAL A 144 9.06 -21.34 1.59
C VAL A 144 9.03 -21.43 3.11
N ASN A 145 9.54 -20.39 3.77
CA ASN A 145 9.51 -20.23 5.22
C ASN A 145 8.59 -19.11 5.67
N ILE A 146 8.51 -18.02 4.90
CA ILE A 146 7.80 -16.80 5.32
C ILE A 146 6.82 -16.41 4.22
N ILE A 147 5.58 -16.11 4.57
CA ILE A 147 4.57 -15.60 3.64
C ILE A 147 4.16 -14.18 4.03
N PHE A 148 4.24 -13.26 3.07
CA PHE A 148 3.58 -11.95 3.15
C PHE A 148 2.42 -11.89 2.15
N HIS A 149 1.20 -11.94 2.67
CA HIS A 149 0.01 -11.84 1.87
C HIS A 149 -0.45 -10.38 1.77
N SER A 150 0.01 -9.67 0.73
CA SER A 150 -0.37 -8.27 0.44
C SER A 150 -1.39 -8.11 -0.67
N ALA A 151 -1.63 -9.14 -1.50
CA ALA A 151 -2.59 -9.04 -2.59
C ALA A 151 -4.02 -8.80 -2.05
N ALA A 152 -4.63 -7.71 -2.51
CA ALA A 152 -6.00 -7.34 -2.19
C ALA A 152 -6.55 -6.42 -3.27
N THR A 153 -7.87 -6.44 -3.48
CA THR A 153 -8.52 -5.27 -4.08
C THR A 153 -8.75 -4.24 -2.98
N VAL A 154 -8.24 -3.03 -3.20
CA VAL A 154 -8.30 -1.91 -2.26
C VAL A 154 -9.30 -0.83 -2.68
N LYS A 155 -10.04 -1.06 -3.76
CA LYS A 155 -11.09 -0.15 -4.21
C LYS A 155 -12.34 -0.34 -3.35
N PHE A 156 -12.87 0.76 -2.82
CA PHE A 156 -14.05 0.71 -1.95
C PHE A 156 -15.33 0.35 -2.72
N ASP A 157 -15.35 0.53 -4.04
CA ASP A 157 -16.46 0.22 -4.93
C ASP A 157 -16.21 -1.00 -5.84
N GLU A 158 -15.24 -1.86 -5.48
CA GLU A 158 -15.04 -3.12 -6.22
C GLU A 158 -16.28 -4.01 -6.11
N HIS A 159 -16.62 -4.69 -7.20
CA HIS A 159 -17.74 -5.61 -7.22
C HIS A 159 -17.52 -6.75 -6.20
N LEU A 160 -18.57 -7.09 -5.43
CA LEU A 160 -18.47 -8.01 -4.30
C LEU A 160 -17.90 -9.38 -4.69
N ARG A 161 -18.26 -9.90 -5.87
CA ARG A 161 -17.73 -11.17 -6.40
C ARG A 161 -16.19 -11.15 -6.51
N ALA A 162 -15.64 -10.09 -7.10
CA ALA A 162 -14.20 -9.93 -7.25
C ALA A 162 -13.51 -9.69 -5.89
N ALA A 163 -14.15 -8.89 -5.01
CA ALA A 163 -13.65 -8.59 -3.68
C ALA A 163 -13.57 -9.84 -2.79
N LEU A 164 -14.58 -10.71 -2.81
CA LEU A 164 -14.54 -11.98 -2.06
C LEU A 164 -13.46 -12.92 -2.59
N GLY A 165 -13.30 -13.00 -3.92
CA GLY A 165 -12.23 -13.78 -4.54
C GLY A 165 -10.85 -13.39 -4.01
N THR A 166 -10.53 -12.11 -4.14
CA THR A 166 -9.19 -11.63 -3.81
C THR A 166 -8.97 -11.46 -2.31
N ASN A 167 -9.93 -10.89 -1.58
CA ASN A 167 -9.71 -10.49 -0.19
C ASN A 167 -10.04 -11.59 0.81
N VAL A 168 -10.87 -12.59 0.47
CA VAL A 168 -11.32 -13.64 1.41
C VAL A 168 -10.88 -15.03 0.97
N ARG A 169 -11.17 -15.44 -0.27
CA ARG A 169 -10.82 -16.79 -0.77
C ARG A 169 -9.32 -16.98 -0.95
N ALA A 170 -8.60 -15.96 -1.42
CA ALA A 170 -7.15 -16.04 -1.59
C ALA A 170 -6.39 -16.25 -0.26
N PRO A 171 -6.67 -15.50 0.84
CA PRO A 171 -6.09 -15.81 2.14
C PRO A 171 -6.37 -17.24 2.62
N LEU A 172 -7.60 -17.74 2.43
CA LEU A 172 -7.95 -19.11 2.77
C LEU A 172 -7.18 -20.15 1.95
N SER A 173 -6.98 -19.89 0.66
CA SER A 173 -6.18 -20.75 -0.22
C SER A 173 -4.70 -20.74 0.18
N LEU A 174 -4.17 -19.57 0.58
CA LEU A 174 -2.82 -19.45 1.12
C LEU A 174 -2.67 -20.18 2.45
N LEU A 175 -3.67 -20.13 3.34
CA LEU A 175 -3.64 -20.92 4.59
C LEU A 175 -3.57 -22.41 4.29
N ARG A 176 -4.33 -22.91 3.30
CA ARG A 176 -4.25 -24.31 2.89
C ARG A 176 -2.85 -24.67 2.38
N LEU A 177 -2.30 -23.86 1.48
CA LEU A 177 -0.92 -24.04 0.99
C LEU A 177 0.11 -24.01 2.13
N ALA A 178 -0.08 -23.12 3.11
CA ALA A 178 0.80 -22.96 4.26
C ALA A 178 0.77 -24.15 5.23
N ARG A 179 -0.33 -24.90 5.31
CA ARG A 179 -0.39 -26.15 6.10
C ARG A 179 0.53 -27.23 5.55
N ASP A 180 0.72 -27.25 4.24
CA ASP A 180 1.54 -28.24 3.58
C ASP A 180 3.03 -27.81 3.53
N MET A 181 3.37 -26.61 4.04
CA MET A 181 4.75 -26.12 4.08
C MET A 181 5.56 -26.77 5.20
N LYS A 182 6.67 -27.41 4.82
CA LYS A 182 7.54 -28.17 5.75
C LYS A 182 8.31 -27.30 6.74
N GLY A 183 8.54 -26.04 6.39
CA GLY A 183 9.41 -25.12 7.13
C GLY A 183 8.80 -23.74 7.37
N LEU A 184 7.46 -23.64 7.46
CA LEU A 184 6.78 -22.38 7.68
C LEU A 184 7.12 -21.79 9.06
N ASP A 185 7.76 -20.64 9.05
CA ASP A 185 8.06 -19.85 10.23
C ASP A 185 6.93 -18.87 10.56
N VAL A 186 6.32 -18.23 9.55
CA VAL A 186 5.23 -17.26 9.73
C VAL A 186 4.47 -16.95 8.43
N LEU A 187 3.15 -16.76 8.54
CA LEU A 187 2.30 -16.13 7.53
C LEU A 187 1.75 -14.80 8.07
N MET A 188 2.14 -13.70 7.44
CA MET A 188 1.62 -12.37 7.73
C MET A 188 0.52 -12.01 6.73
N HIS A 189 -0.71 -11.85 7.22
CA HIS A 189 -1.83 -11.34 6.43
C HIS A 189 -1.97 -9.82 6.61
N ILE A 190 -1.90 -9.08 5.52
CA ILE A 190 -2.10 -7.64 5.53
C ILE A 190 -3.59 -7.34 5.37
N SER A 191 -4.20 -6.89 6.46
CA SER A 191 -5.57 -6.38 6.52
C SER A 191 -5.55 -4.85 6.42
N THR A 192 -6.37 -4.15 7.20
CA THR A 192 -6.41 -2.70 7.31
C THR A 192 -6.94 -2.31 8.69
N ALA A 193 -6.47 -1.19 9.25
CA ALA A 193 -7.00 -0.64 10.50
C ALA A 193 -8.52 -0.40 10.40
N TYR A 194 -9.02 -0.12 9.20
CA TYR A 194 -10.42 0.17 8.92
C TYR A 194 -11.29 -1.07 8.69
N SER A 195 -10.78 -2.30 8.92
CA SER A 195 -11.56 -3.52 8.69
C SER A 195 -12.84 -3.52 9.54
N ASN A 196 -12.80 -2.91 10.72
CA ASN A 196 -13.95 -2.75 11.62
C ASN A 196 -14.40 -1.29 11.74
N SER A 197 -14.27 -0.51 10.66
CA SER A 197 -14.54 0.94 10.64
C SER A 197 -15.97 1.35 10.97
N HIS A 198 -16.94 0.42 10.95
CA HIS A 198 -18.29 0.66 11.45
C HIS A 198 -18.34 0.91 12.97
N LEU A 199 -17.25 0.62 13.70
CA LEU A 199 -17.08 0.89 15.13
C LEU A 199 -16.31 2.19 15.36
N ARG A 200 -16.59 2.87 16.48
CA ARG A 200 -15.89 4.09 16.90
C ARG A 200 -14.56 3.85 17.60
N LYS A 201 -14.29 2.63 18.06
CA LYS A 201 -13.05 2.23 18.73
C LYS A 201 -12.58 0.88 18.20
N ILE A 202 -11.34 0.85 17.70
CA ILE A 202 -10.73 -0.34 17.11
C ILE A 202 -9.46 -0.72 17.86
N GLU A 203 -9.46 -1.91 18.42
CA GLU A 203 -8.38 -2.49 19.22
C GLU A 203 -7.69 -3.63 18.44
N GLU A 204 -6.53 -4.06 18.93
CA GLU A 204 -5.75 -5.17 18.38
C GLU A 204 -6.34 -6.54 18.78
N LYS A 205 -7.61 -6.73 18.44
CA LYS A 205 -8.38 -7.96 18.68
C LYS A 205 -9.25 -8.29 17.46
N PHE A 206 -9.69 -9.54 17.40
CA PHE A 206 -10.68 -9.96 16.42
C PHE A 206 -12.08 -9.47 16.81
N TYR A 207 -12.83 -9.04 15.82
CA TYR A 207 -14.22 -8.61 15.97
C TYR A 207 -15.17 -9.62 15.32
N PRO A 208 -16.40 -9.77 15.84
CA PRO A 208 -17.41 -10.60 15.19
C PRO A 208 -17.77 -10.07 13.79
N CYS A 209 -17.93 -10.97 12.83
CA CYS A 209 -18.51 -10.69 11.52
C CYS A 209 -19.61 -11.72 11.28
N GLN A 210 -20.87 -11.27 11.16
CA GLN A 210 -22.02 -12.19 11.08
C GLN A 210 -22.08 -12.97 9.77
N ALA A 211 -21.54 -12.42 8.68
CA ALA A 211 -21.56 -13.08 7.38
C ALA A 211 -20.77 -14.41 7.42
N GLU A 212 -21.39 -15.48 6.95
CA GLU A 212 -20.74 -16.78 6.72
C GLU A 212 -20.22 -16.86 5.29
N CYS A 213 -18.93 -17.12 5.11
CA CYS A 213 -18.27 -17.09 3.80
C CYS A 213 -18.93 -18.04 2.79
N ASP A 214 -19.21 -19.29 3.19
CA ASP A 214 -19.78 -20.30 2.29
C ASP A 214 -21.21 -19.98 1.84
N GLN A 215 -22.03 -19.43 2.74
CA GLN A 215 -23.39 -19.00 2.42
C GLN A 215 -23.37 -17.79 1.48
N LEU A 216 -22.48 -16.82 1.75
CA LEU A 216 -22.31 -15.65 0.90
C LEU A 216 -21.80 -16.01 -0.50
N GLN A 217 -20.87 -16.96 -0.59
CA GLN A 217 -20.38 -17.48 -1.86
C GLN A 217 -21.53 -18.16 -2.65
N THR A 218 -22.29 -19.03 -1.99
CA THR A 218 -23.45 -19.71 -2.60
C THR A 218 -24.50 -18.73 -3.10
N LEU A 219 -24.73 -17.64 -2.35
CA LEU A 219 -25.64 -16.56 -2.77
C LEU A 219 -25.11 -15.89 -4.04
N ILE A 220 -23.85 -15.47 -4.04
CA ILE A 220 -23.24 -14.72 -5.14
C ILE A 220 -23.13 -15.55 -6.42
N ASP A 221 -22.88 -16.86 -6.31
CA ASP A 221 -22.81 -17.75 -7.48
C ASP A 221 -24.18 -17.93 -8.17
N LYS A 222 -25.28 -17.68 -7.47
CA LYS A 222 -26.64 -17.76 -8.01
C LYS A 222 -27.19 -16.44 -8.56
N LEU A 223 -26.56 -15.31 -8.23
CA LEU A 223 -27.04 -13.99 -8.60
C LEU A 223 -26.26 -13.41 -9.79
N THR A 224 -26.93 -12.62 -10.61
CA THR A 224 -26.27 -11.76 -11.60
C THR A 224 -25.56 -10.59 -10.90
N ASP A 225 -24.63 -9.93 -11.59
CA ASP A 225 -23.92 -8.77 -11.02
C ASP A 225 -24.87 -7.60 -10.67
N GLU A 226 -25.95 -7.42 -11.42
CA GLU A 226 -27.00 -6.44 -11.11
C GLU A 226 -27.72 -6.79 -9.81
N GLN A 227 -28.16 -8.05 -9.66
CA GLN A 227 -28.82 -8.53 -8.43
C GLN A 227 -27.89 -8.46 -7.21
N ILE A 228 -26.58 -8.67 -7.39
CA ILE A 228 -25.59 -8.51 -6.33
C ILE A 228 -25.56 -7.06 -5.85
N ASN A 229 -25.59 -6.08 -6.76
CA ASN A 229 -25.62 -4.66 -6.39
C ASN A 229 -26.88 -4.30 -5.60
N ASP A 230 -28.02 -4.90 -5.93
CA ASP A 230 -29.29 -4.67 -5.22
C ASP A 230 -29.27 -5.21 -3.78
N VAL A 231 -28.64 -6.37 -3.56
CA VAL A 231 -28.53 -6.96 -2.22
C VAL A 231 -27.32 -6.48 -1.43
N LEU A 232 -26.36 -5.81 -2.09
CA LEU A 232 -25.09 -5.37 -1.50
C LEU A 232 -25.28 -4.61 -0.17
N PRO A 233 -26.20 -3.63 -0.03
CA PRO A 233 -26.37 -2.93 1.25
C PRO A 233 -26.75 -3.86 2.40
N LYS A 234 -27.56 -4.89 2.14
CA LYS A 234 -27.94 -5.89 3.15
C LYS A 234 -26.77 -6.80 3.52
N VAL A 235 -25.96 -7.16 2.53
CA VAL A 235 -24.77 -7.99 2.73
C VAL A 235 -23.70 -7.25 3.54
N LEU A 236 -23.44 -5.98 3.20
CA LEU A 236 -22.48 -5.15 3.92
C LEU A 236 -22.92 -4.87 5.36
N GLY A 237 -24.22 -4.83 5.63
CA GLY A 237 -24.75 -4.52 6.95
C GLY A 237 -24.21 -3.17 7.45
N PRO A 238 -23.51 -3.11 8.60
CA PRO A 238 -23.00 -1.86 9.15
C PRO A 238 -21.73 -1.35 8.47
N TRP A 239 -21.06 -2.14 7.62
CA TRP A 239 -19.80 -1.73 7.00
C TRP A 239 -20.03 -0.66 5.92
N PRO A 240 -19.18 0.39 5.88
CA PRO A 240 -19.39 1.51 4.96
C PRO A 240 -19.12 1.16 3.49
N ASN A 241 -18.38 0.08 3.21
CA ASN A 241 -18.05 -0.33 1.86
C ASN A 241 -17.57 -1.80 1.77
N THR A 242 -17.49 -2.31 0.54
CA THR A 242 -17.07 -3.69 0.22
C THR A 242 -15.65 -4.00 0.71
N TYR A 243 -14.73 -3.04 0.64
CA TYR A 243 -13.34 -3.26 1.03
C TYR A 243 -13.21 -3.58 2.52
N THR A 244 -13.76 -2.72 3.38
CA THR A 244 -13.70 -2.88 4.84
C THR A 244 -14.44 -4.15 5.29
N PHE A 245 -15.61 -4.42 4.70
CA PHE A 245 -16.37 -5.65 4.94
C PHE A 245 -15.56 -6.90 4.61
N THR A 246 -15.01 -6.98 3.40
CA THR A 246 -14.26 -8.18 2.96
C THR A 246 -12.97 -8.37 3.74
N LYS A 247 -12.31 -7.30 4.22
CA LYS A 247 -11.17 -7.40 5.14
C LYS A 247 -11.57 -7.93 6.52
N ALA A 248 -12.69 -7.48 7.09
CA ALA A 248 -13.20 -8.07 8.34
C ALA A 248 -13.59 -9.54 8.19
N LEU A 249 -14.24 -9.90 7.07
CA LEU A 249 -14.59 -11.29 6.78
C LEU A 249 -13.33 -12.15 6.62
N ALA A 250 -12.30 -11.66 5.94
CA ALA A 250 -11.02 -12.35 5.80
C ALA A 250 -10.36 -12.63 7.16
N GLU A 251 -10.33 -11.63 8.05
CA GLU A 251 -9.79 -11.82 9.41
C GLU A 251 -10.57 -12.87 10.22
N LYS A 252 -11.91 -12.86 10.14
CA LYS A 252 -12.75 -13.89 10.76
C LYS A 252 -12.39 -15.27 10.23
N GLU A 253 -12.30 -15.41 8.91
CA GLU A 253 -12.02 -16.70 8.26
C GLU A 253 -10.59 -17.18 8.57
N ILE A 254 -9.61 -16.29 8.61
CA ILE A 254 -8.24 -16.63 9.03
C ILE A 254 -8.22 -17.09 10.48
N ARG A 255 -8.91 -16.41 11.39
CA ARG A 255 -9.01 -16.83 12.79
C ARG A 255 -9.62 -18.23 12.92
N ARG A 256 -10.67 -18.52 12.16
CA ARG A 256 -11.36 -19.82 12.18
C ARG A 256 -10.51 -20.95 11.60
N ASN A 257 -9.71 -20.65 10.58
CA ASN A 257 -9.02 -21.67 9.78
C ASN A 257 -7.50 -21.75 10.03
N SER A 258 -6.90 -20.90 10.85
CA SER A 258 -5.44 -20.91 11.07
C SER A 258 -4.96 -22.15 11.84
N GLY A 259 -5.75 -22.63 12.82
CA GLY A 259 -5.30 -23.73 13.68
C GLY A 259 -3.99 -23.37 14.38
N ASP A 260 -3.00 -24.26 14.29
CA ASP A 260 -1.68 -24.08 14.92
C ASP A 260 -0.68 -23.33 14.01
N LEU A 261 -1.11 -22.87 12.82
CA LEU A 261 -0.22 -22.13 11.93
C LEU A 261 0.26 -20.81 12.56
N PRO A 262 1.55 -20.45 12.41
CA PRO A 262 2.08 -19.17 12.89
C PRO A 262 1.57 -18.01 12.03
N VAL A 263 0.42 -17.46 12.39
CA VAL A 263 -0.25 -16.40 11.61
C VAL A 263 -0.24 -15.08 12.38
N GLY A 264 0.09 -13.99 11.68
CA GLY A 264 -0.06 -12.62 12.17
C GLY A 264 -1.00 -11.80 11.30
N ILE A 265 -1.79 -10.92 11.91
CA ILE A 265 -2.62 -9.94 11.20
C ILE A 265 -1.97 -8.57 11.33
N PHE A 266 -1.69 -7.93 10.19
CA PHE A 266 -1.10 -6.60 10.15
C PHE A 266 -2.12 -5.63 9.55
N ARG A 267 -2.52 -4.60 10.31
CA ARG A 267 -3.58 -3.65 9.96
C ARG A 267 -3.01 -2.24 9.80
N PRO A 268 -2.49 -1.88 8.60
CA PRO A 268 -2.07 -0.51 8.33
C PRO A 268 -3.28 0.41 8.17
N ALA A 269 -3.09 1.67 8.56
CA ALA A 269 -4.00 2.77 8.27
C ALA A 269 -3.89 3.21 6.79
N ILE A 270 -4.19 4.47 6.49
CA ILE A 270 -4.13 4.99 5.11
C ILE A 270 -2.66 5.14 4.72
N VAL A 271 -2.16 4.20 3.92
CA VAL A 271 -0.77 4.22 3.46
C VAL A 271 -0.57 5.33 2.42
N THR A 272 0.41 6.19 2.68
CA THR A 272 0.82 7.31 1.80
C THR A 272 2.26 7.11 1.32
N SER A 273 2.90 8.15 0.76
CA SER A 273 4.26 8.04 0.23
C SER A 273 5.28 7.61 1.27
N THR A 274 6.47 7.23 0.83
CA THR A 274 7.61 7.00 1.71
C THR A 274 7.98 8.28 2.46
N ALA A 275 8.38 8.14 3.73
CA ALA A 275 8.90 9.25 4.52
C ALA A 275 10.36 9.52 4.21
N LYS A 276 11.16 8.47 4.01
CA LYS A 276 12.61 8.58 3.87
C LYS A 276 13.19 7.65 2.81
N GLU A 277 12.87 6.36 2.87
CA GLU A 277 13.61 5.34 2.12
C GLU A 277 12.74 4.51 1.16
N PRO A 278 13.36 3.87 0.15
CA PRO A 278 14.68 4.18 -0.44
C PRO A 278 14.69 5.49 -1.25
N LEU A 279 13.51 6.05 -1.51
CA LEU A 279 13.35 7.35 -2.14
C LEU A 279 12.34 8.15 -1.35
N LYS A 280 12.66 9.38 -0.96
CA LYS A 280 11.75 10.27 -0.23
C LYS A 280 10.52 10.64 -1.07
N CYS A 281 9.34 10.65 -0.43
CA CYS A 281 8.04 10.99 -1.02
C CYS A 281 7.70 10.22 -2.31
N TRP A 282 8.18 8.99 -2.45
CA TRP A 282 7.82 8.13 -3.58
C TRP A 282 6.41 7.56 -3.41
N LEU A 283 5.66 7.56 -4.51
CA LEU A 283 4.33 6.99 -4.64
C LEU A 283 3.98 6.72 -6.10
N ASP A 284 3.14 5.71 -6.35
CA ASP A 284 2.78 5.26 -7.70
C ASP A 284 1.26 5.23 -7.98
N ASN A 285 0.46 5.70 -7.03
CA ASN A 285 -1.00 5.75 -7.14
C ASN A 285 -1.58 7.03 -6.53
N MET A 286 -2.82 7.36 -6.93
CA MET A 286 -3.58 8.51 -6.43
C MET A 286 -4.72 8.08 -5.49
N TYR A 287 -4.52 7.04 -4.69
CA TYR A 287 -5.58 6.55 -3.80
C TYR A 287 -5.76 7.45 -2.58
N GLY A 288 -7.00 7.49 -2.06
CA GLY A 288 -7.36 8.22 -0.84
C GLY A 288 -6.93 9.70 -0.84
N PRO A 289 -6.17 10.16 0.18
CA PRO A 289 -5.82 11.57 0.34
C PRO A 289 -4.94 12.12 -0.78
N THR A 290 -4.08 11.30 -1.39
CA THR A 290 -3.26 11.71 -2.55
C THR A 290 -4.15 12.18 -3.71
N GLY A 291 -5.26 11.48 -3.97
CA GLY A 291 -6.19 11.86 -5.05
C GLY A 291 -6.89 13.20 -4.77
N VAL A 292 -7.19 13.49 -3.49
CA VAL A 292 -7.73 14.79 -3.07
C VAL A 292 -6.68 15.89 -3.20
N ALA A 293 -5.43 15.64 -2.79
CA ALA A 293 -4.32 16.58 -2.93
C ALA A 293 -4.07 16.92 -4.40
N VAL A 294 -4.03 15.93 -5.28
CA VAL A 294 -3.92 16.14 -6.74
C VAL A 294 -5.12 16.91 -7.30
N GLY A 295 -6.32 16.48 -6.95
CA GLY A 295 -7.56 17.11 -7.44
C GLY A 295 -7.67 18.58 -7.03
N SER A 296 -7.26 18.91 -5.81
CA SER A 296 -7.25 20.29 -5.30
C SER A 296 -6.11 21.12 -5.87
N ALA A 297 -4.89 20.59 -5.91
CA ALA A 297 -3.72 21.28 -6.46
C ALA A 297 -3.82 21.56 -7.97
N THR A 298 -4.59 20.76 -8.71
CA THR A 298 -4.91 21.02 -10.12
C THR A 298 -6.13 21.93 -10.31
N GLY A 299 -6.83 22.27 -9.23
CA GLY A 299 -8.03 23.13 -9.23
C GLY A 299 -9.32 22.43 -9.69
N ILE A 300 -9.30 21.10 -9.85
CA ILE A 300 -10.47 20.31 -10.25
C ILE A 300 -11.44 20.15 -9.07
N VAL A 301 -10.91 19.81 -7.89
CA VAL A 301 -11.68 19.63 -6.65
C VAL A 301 -11.63 20.91 -5.84
N ARG A 302 -12.78 21.57 -5.70
CA ARG A 302 -12.93 22.86 -5.01
C ARG A 302 -13.77 22.78 -3.73
N THR A 303 -14.51 21.69 -3.55
CA THR A 303 -15.23 21.42 -2.30
C THR A 303 -15.19 19.92 -1.98
N LEU A 304 -15.11 19.59 -0.70
CA LEU A 304 -15.17 18.21 -0.21
C LEU A 304 -16.02 18.13 1.07
N HIS A 305 -16.84 17.09 1.18
CA HIS A 305 -17.54 16.77 2.44
C HIS A 305 -16.54 16.07 3.37
N CYS A 306 -16.01 16.84 4.30
CA CYS A 306 -14.90 16.45 5.16
C CYS A 306 -14.93 17.36 6.39
N ASP A 307 -14.83 16.74 7.56
CA ASP A 307 -14.64 17.46 8.80
C ASP A 307 -13.13 17.69 9.01
N PRO A 308 -12.65 18.95 9.00
CA PRO A 308 -11.23 19.24 9.18
C PRO A 308 -10.69 18.79 10.53
N GLU A 309 -11.54 18.62 11.55
CA GLU A 309 -11.11 18.23 12.90
C GLU A 309 -10.92 16.72 13.04
N VAL A 310 -11.47 15.92 12.11
CA VAL A 310 -11.37 14.47 12.16
C VAL A 310 -9.93 14.05 11.89
N THR A 311 -9.47 13.06 12.67
CA THR A 311 -8.12 12.52 12.51
C THR A 311 -7.92 11.90 11.12
N ALA A 312 -6.84 12.30 10.46
CA ALA A 312 -6.35 11.70 9.24
C ALA A 312 -5.31 10.63 9.59
N ASP A 313 -5.75 9.40 9.84
CA ASP A 313 -4.85 8.28 10.14
C ASP A 313 -4.10 7.83 8.87
N ILE A 314 -3.09 8.62 8.51
CA ILE A 314 -2.16 8.39 7.40
C ILE A 314 -0.81 7.89 7.92
N VAL A 315 -0.18 6.97 7.19
CA VAL A 315 1.09 6.34 7.57
C VAL A 315 2.03 6.24 6.36
N PRO A 316 3.34 6.52 6.49
CA PRO A 316 4.29 6.35 5.39
C PRO A 316 4.56 4.88 5.05
N VAL A 317 4.63 4.55 3.75
CA VAL A 317 4.73 3.14 3.29
C VAL A 317 6.02 2.42 3.69
N ASP A 318 7.14 3.13 3.79
CA ASP A 318 8.43 2.60 4.23
C ASP A 318 8.40 2.16 5.69
N LEU A 319 7.83 2.99 6.57
CA LEU A 319 7.66 2.66 7.98
C LEU A 319 6.67 1.50 8.18
N VAL A 320 5.59 1.45 7.39
CA VAL A 320 4.65 0.33 7.35
C VAL A 320 5.36 -0.99 7.02
N VAL A 321 6.23 -0.99 6.00
CA VAL A 321 7.00 -2.17 5.59
C VAL A 321 8.00 -2.58 6.67
N ASN A 322 8.71 -1.63 7.28
CA ASN A 322 9.65 -1.90 8.36
C ASN A 322 8.95 -2.57 9.56
N CYS A 323 7.79 -2.05 9.97
CA CYS A 323 7.00 -2.67 11.04
C CYS A 323 6.48 -4.06 10.64
N LEU A 324 6.05 -4.25 9.39
CA LEU A 324 5.57 -5.54 8.89
C LEU A 324 6.67 -6.61 8.95
N ILE A 325 7.90 -6.26 8.54
CA ILE A 325 9.08 -7.13 8.60
C ILE A 325 9.40 -7.48 10.07
N ALA A 326 9.44 -6.49 10.96
CA ALA A 326 9.69 -6.71 12.39
C ALA A 326 8.59 -7.58 13.04
N SER A 327 7.32 -7.34 12.66
CA SER A 327 6.16 -8.08 13.16
C SER A 327 6.25 -9.56 12.81
N ALA A 328 6.68 -9.91 11.60
CA ALA A 328 6.83 -11.30 11.17
C ALA A 328 7.75 -12.10 12.10
N ARG A 329 8.91 -11.53 12.47
CA ARG A 329 9.82 -12.13 13.46
C ARG A 329 9.14 -12.27 14.81
N SER A 330 8.46 -11.23 15.28
CA SER A 330 7.78 -11.24 16.58
C SER A 330 6.70 -12.31 16.67
N VAL A 331 5.92 -12.53 15.59
CA VAL A 331 4.91 -13.59 15.53
C VAL A 331 5.59 -14.96 15.60
N HIS A 332 6.64 -15.19 14.82
CA HIS A 332 7.38 -16.45 14.85
C HIS A 332 7.88 -16.79 16.26
N ILE A 333 8.48 -15.83 16.95
CA ILE A 333 8.97 -16.00 18.32
C ILE A 333 7.83 -16.32 19.29
N ALA A 334 6.71 -15.59 19.21
CA ALA A 334 5.56 -15.81 20.08
C ALA A 334 4.98 -17.23 19.96
N TYR A 335 4.88 -17.76 18.73
CA TYR A 335 4.43 -19.12 18.48
C TYR A 335 5.43 -20.18 18.97
N LYS A 336 6.74 -19.94 18.85
CA LYS A 336 7.76 -20.85 19.40
C LYS A 336 7.78 -20.90 20.93
N GLN A 337 7.47 -19.80 21.59
CA GLN A 337 7.58 -19.66 23.05
C GLN A 337 6.29 -20.03 23.81
N SER A 338 5.15 -20.17 23.14
CA SER A 338 3.84 -20.35 23.79
C SER A 338 3.08 -21.58 23.27
N PRO A 339 3.25 -22.76 23.89
CA PRO A 339 2.31 -23.88 23.74
C PRO A 339 1.21 -23.82 24.82
N PRO A 340 -0.10 -23.82 24.47
CA PRO A 340 -0.68 -23.92 23.13
C PRO A 340 -0.54 -22.61 22.32
N PRO A 341 -0.58 -22.69 20.97
CA PRO A 341 -0.37 -21.54 20.09
C PRO A 341 -1.25 -20.34 20.47
N PRO A 342 -0.70 -19.11 20.46
CA PRO A 342 -1.48 -17.94 20.80
C PRO A 342 -2.56 -17.68 19.74
N VAL A 343 -3.62 -16.98 20.14
CA VAL A 343 -4.52 -16.35 19.16
C VAL A 343 -3.67 -15.46 18.22
N PRO A 344 -3.86 -15.54 16.89
CA PRO A 344 -3.03 -14.79 15.94
C PRO A 344 -2.88 -13.31 16.36
N PRO A 345 -1.65 -12.83 16.62
CA PRO A 345 -1.44 -11.46 17.06
C PRO A 345 -1.84 -10.47 15.97
N ILE A 346 -2.42 -9.35 16.40
CA ILE A 346 -2.84 -8.26 15.53
C ILE A 346 -2.00 -7.03 15.86
N PHE A 347 -1.49 -6.37 14.81
CA PHE A 347 -0.75 -5.13 14.89
C PHE A 347 -1.52 -4.05 14.16
N ASN A 348 -2.01 -3.04 14.88
CA ASN A 348 -2.58 -1.84 14.26
C ASN A 348 -1.43 -0.86 14.00
N TYR A 349 -1.21 -0.47 12.75
CA TYR A 349 -0.20 0.51 12.37
C TYR A 349 -0.87 1.82 11.94
N VAL A 350 -0.96 2.76 12.87
CA VAL A 350 -1.78 3.99 12.83
C VAL A 350 -0.95 5.16 13.35
N SER A 351 -1.27 6.39 12.92
CA SER A 351 -0.57 7.60 13.36
C SER A 351 -1.22 8.25 14.57
N SER A 352 -2.55 8.17 14.71
CA SER A 352 -3.36 8.86 15.74
C SER A 352 -2.91 8.66 17.18
N VAL A 353 -2.29 7.53 17.52
CA VAL A 353 -1.89 7.21 18.91
C VAL A 353 -0.59 7.89 19.33
N GLU A 354 0.33 8.10 18.40
CA GLU A 354 1.70 8.60 18.68
C GLU A 354 1.96 9.97 18.07
N ASN A 355 1.34 10.25 16.92
CA ASN A 355 1.63 11.43 16.12
C ASN A 355 0.41 11.82 15.27
N ARG A 356 -0.60 12.35 15.94
CA ARG A 356 -1.90 12.69 15.35
C ARG A 356 -1.76 13.83 14.34
N ILE A 357 -2.44 13.67 13.20
CA ILE A 357 -2.67 14.72 12.21
C ILE A 357 -4.15 14.73 11.80
N THR A 358 -4.73 15.90 11.56
CA THR A 358 -6.13 16.05 11.11
C THR A 358 -6.24 16.22 9.60
N TRP A 359 -7.46 16.11 9.06
CA TRP A 359 -7.71 16.46 7.65
C TRP A 359 -7.48 17.96 7.38
N GLY A 360 -7.71 18.83 8.37
CA GLY A 360 -7.38 20.25 8.32
C GLY A 360 -5.88 20.48 8.17
N ASP A 361 -5.09 19.88 9.06
CA ASP A 361 -3.62 19.96 9.05
C ASP A 361 -3.05 19.45 7.72
N PHE A 362 -3.51 18.27 7.27
CA PHE A 362 -3.13 17.71 5.97
C PHE A 362 -3.41 18.69 4.83
N MET A 363 -4.60 19.31 4.82
CA MET A 363 -4.96 20.27 3.78
C MET A 363 -4.07 21.51 3.83
N GLU A 364 -3.87 22.11 5.00
CA GLU A 364 -3.06 23.31 5.18
C GLU A 364 -1.62 23.09 4.73
N GLN A 365 -1.00 22.00 5.19
CA GLN A 365 0.36 21.61 4.83
C GLN A 365 0.52 21.41 3.31
N ASN A 366 -0.49 20.85 2.64
CA ASN A 366 -0.44 20.68 1.19
C ASN A 366 -0.67 21.99 0.43
N VAL A 367 -1.68 22.79 0.80
CA VAL A 367 -2.09 24.00 0.06
C VAL A 367 -0.96 25.02 0.00
N ILE A 368 -0.30 25.29 1.14
CA ILE A 368 0.76 26.32 1.24
C ILE A 368 1.93 26.02 0.30
N LYS A 369 2.20 24.75 0.01
CA LYS A 369 3.36 24.34 -0.79
C LYS A 369 3.07 24.26 -2.29
N VAL A 370 1.79 24.24 -2.71
CA VAL A 370 1.41 24.23 -4.14
C VAL A 370 1.92 25.48 -4.86
N ASP A 371 1.96 26.64 -4.20
CA ASP A 371 2.51 27.87 -4.79
C ASP A 371 3.99 27.73 -5.17
N LYS A 372 4.77 26.97 -4.36
CA LYS A 372 6.18 26.68 -4.64
C LYS A 372 6.30 25.68 -5.80
N TYR A 373 5.43 24.67 -5.85
CA TYR A 373 5.51 23.54 -6.79
C TYR A 373 4.20 23.30 -7.57
N PRO A 374 3.69 24.26 -8.38
CA PRO A 374 2.35 24.17 -8.98
C PRO A 374 2.31 23.28 -10.23
N PHE A 375 1.35 22.37 -10.35
CA PHE A 375 1.28 21.40 -11.44
C PHE A 375 1.16 22.04 -12.84
N SER A 376 1.88 21.51 -13.83
CA SER A 376 1.86 22.06 -15.20
C SER A 376 0.47 21.95 -15.84
N ASN A 377 -0.27 20.89 -15.50
CA ASN A 377 -1.62 20.62 -15.97
C ASN A 377 -2.73 21.28 -15.14
N ALA A 378 -2.42 22.11 -14.13
CA ALA A 378 -3.43 22.80 -13.32
C ALA A 378 -4.42 23.59 -14.22
N VAL A 379 -5.71 23.45 -13.97
CA VAL A 379 -6.76 24.09 -14.79
C VAL A 379 -7.40 25.28 -14.08
N TRP A 380 -7.28 25.33 -12.75
CA TRP A 380 -7.78 26.41 -11.92
C TRP A 380 -6.85 26.64 -10.74
N PHE A 381 -6.92 27.82 -10.11
CA PHE A 381 -6.18 28.10 -8.89
C PHE A 381 -6.72 27.26 -7.73
N ILE A 382 -5.85 26.88 -6.78
CA ILE A 382 -6.27 26.07 -5.63
C ILE A 382 -7.30 26.84 -4.79
N SER A 383 -8.44 26.21 -4.54
CA SER A 383 -9.53 26.82 -3.77
C SER A 383 -10.39 25.76 -3.09
N LEU A 384 -9.75 24.72 -2.53
CA LEU A 384 -10.45 23.64 -1.84
C LEU A 384 -11.04 24.16 -0.53
N SER A 385 -12.34 23.93 -0.34
CA SER A 385 -13.03 24.12 0.94
C SER A 385 -13.45 22.77 1.50
N LEU A 386 -13.11 22.51 2.76
CA LEU A 386 -13.65 21.38 3.52
C LEU A 386 -14.97 21.81 4.17
N THR A 387 -15.97 20.94 4.10
CA THR A 387 -17.31 21.23 4.63
C THR A 387 -17.79 20.07 5.49
N LYS A 388 -18.17 20.37 6.74
CA LYS A 388 -18.77 19.38 7.67
C LYS A 388 -20.19 18.97 7.27
N SER A 389 -20.92 19.87 6.61
CA SER A 389 -22.32 19.65 6.24
C SER A 389 -22.43 19.07 4.84
N ALA A 390 -23.04 17.89 4.73
CA ALA A 390 -23.34 17.25 3.45
C ALA A 390 -24.23 18.13 2.57
N LEU A 391 -25.18 18.87 3.17
CA LEU A 391 -26.06 19.78 2.44
C LEU A 391 -25.28 20.96 1.87
N LEU A 392 -24.44 21.61 2.69
CA LEU A 392 -23.59 22.70 2.22
C LEU A 392 -22.64 22.22 1.11
N ASN A 393 -22.03 21.04 1.26
CA ASN A 393 -21.18 20.48 0.22
C ASN A 393 -21.95 20.27 -1.10
N ARG A 394 -23.20 19.79 -1.06
CA ARG A 394 -24.03 19.63 -2.25
C ARG A 394 -24.32 20.97 -2.94
N ILE A 395 -24.61 22.01 -2.16
CA ILE A 395 -24.78 23.38 -2.68
C ILE A 395 -23.48 23.85 -3.33
N CYS A 396 -22.35 23.71 -2.64
CA CYS A 396 -21.02 24.05 -3.17
C CYS A 396 -20.69 23.27 -4.44
N ILE A 397 -21.05 21.99 -4.55
CA ILE A 397 -20.85 21.17 -5.77
C ILE A 397 -21.59 21.79 -6.97
N ILE A 398 -22.80 22.31 -6.78
CA ILE A 398 -23.55 22.93 -7.88
C ILE A 398 -22.78 24.14 -8.42
N PHE A 399 -22.39 25.07 -7.55
CA PHE A 399 -21.77 26.33 -7.96
C PHE A 399 -20.28 26.22 -8.29
N LEU A 400 -19.55 25.34 -7.59
CA LEU A 400 -18.10 25.19 -7.73
C LEU A 400 -17.70 24.03 -8.63
N HIS A 401 -18.60 23.12 -9.01
CA HIS A 401 -18.25 22.03 -9.94
C HIS A 401 -19.17 22.02 -11.16
N LEU A 402 -20.48 21.87 -10.97
CA LEU A 402 -21.41 21.56 -12.05
C LEU A 402 -21.71 22.74 -12.97
N VAL A 403 -22.06 23.91 -12.42
CA VAL A 403 -22.35 25.12 -13.21
C VAL A 403 -21.13 25.53 -14.06
N PRO A 404 -19.91 25.66 -13.51
CA PRO A 404 -18.72 25.97 -14.30
C PRO A 404 -18.43 24.90 -15.36
N ALA A 405 -18.62 23.62 -15.04
CA ALA A 405 -18.42 22.54 -16.01
C ALA A 405 -19.41 22.59 -17.17
N ALA A 406 -20.69 22.88 -16.89
CA ALA A 406 -21.71 23.03 -17.91
C ALA A 406 -21.43 24.22 -18.83
N LEU A 407 -20.94 25.35 -18.28
CA LEU A 407 -20.53 26.50 -19.08
C LEU A 407 -19.34 26.16 -19.99
N VAL A 408 -18.32 25.48 -19.47
CA VAL A 408 -17.15 25.06 -20.25
C VAL A 408 -17.54 24.06 -21.34
N ASP A 409 -18.36 23.07 -21.02
CA ASP A 409 -18.83 22.08 -21.98
C ASP A 409 -19.78 22.69 -23.04
N GLY A 410 -20.63 23.64 -22.65
CA GLY A 410 -21.48 24.40 -23.56
C GLY A 410 -20.66 25.22 -24.56
N LEU A 411 -19.65 25.96 -24.07
CA LEU A 411 -18.72 26.68 -24.94
C LEU A 411 -17.95 25.73 -25.87
N ALA A 412 -17.53 24.57 -25.36
CA ALA A 412 -16.87 23.56 -26.19
C ALA A 412 -17.77 23.11 -27.34
N ILE A 413 -19.05 22.85 -27.09
CA ILE A 413 -20.04 22.50 -28.12
C ILE A 413 -20.19 23.63 -29.15
N CYS A 414 -20.34 24.88 -28.70
CA CYS A 414 -20.43 26.05 -29.59
C CYS A 414 -19.18 26.21 -30.48
N LEU A 415 -18.01 25.79 -30.00
CA LEU A 415 -16.74 25.83 -30.73
C LEU A 415 -16.46 24.54 -31.53
N GLY A 416 -17.42 23.63 -31.67
CA GLY A 416 -17.26 22.35 -32.37
C GLY A 416 -16.32 21.36 -31.68
N LYS A 417 -16.05 21.55 -30.38
CA LYS A 417 -15.19 20.69 -29.55
C LYS A 417 -16.02 19.71 -28.72
N THR A 418 -15.38 18.63 -28.29
CA THR A 418 -16.03 17.60 -27.48
C THR A 418 -16.17 18.00 -26.01
N PRO A 419 -17.38 17.97 -25.42
CA PRO A 419 -17.60 18.25 -24.01
C PRO A 419 -17.05 17.11 -23.13
N LYS A 420 -16.37 17.47 -22.02
CA LYS A 420 -15.64 16.53 -21.16
C LYS A 420 -15.80 16.83 -19.67
N MET A 421 -16.01 18.08 -19.26
CA MET A 421 -15.93 18.50 -17.86
C MET A 421 -17.01 17.87 -16.97
N LEU A 422 -18.24 17.74 -17.46
CA LEU A 422 -19.30 17.06 -16.70
C LEU A 422 -18.98 15.57 -16.48
N LYS A 423 -18.33 14.92 -17.46
CA LYS A 423 -17.86 13.52 -17.33
C LYS A 423 -16.73 13.40 -16.30
N VAL A 424 -15.81 14.37 -16.26
CA VAL A 424 -14.76 14.46 -15.23
C VAL A 424 -15.38 14.59 -13.85
N TYR A 425 -16.32 15.53 -13.66
CA TYR A 425 -16.95 15.74 -12.36
C TYR A 425 -17.78 14.55 -11.88
N ARG A 426 -18.41 13.80 -12.77
CA ARG A 426 -19.10 12.56 -12.41
C ARG A 426 -18.16 11.55 -11.72
N LYS A 427 -16.90 11.45 -12.19
CA LYS A 427 -15.87 10.62 -11.55
C LYS A 427 -15.38 11.21 -10.22
N VAL A 428 -15.16 12.53 -10.18
CA VAL A 428 -14.72 13.26 -8.97
C VAL A 428 -15.74 13.12 -7.84
N HIS A 429 -17.04 13.27 -8.14
CA HIS A 429 -18.09 13.17 -7.12
C HIS A 429 -18.27 11.75 -6.63
N LYS A 430 -18.16 10.73 -7.50
CA LYS A 430 -18.12 9.33 -7.09
C LYS A 430 -16.95 9.04 -6.14
N PHE A 431 -15.75 9.51 -6.49
CA PHE A 431 -14.57 9.39 -5.63
C PHE A 431 -14.78 10.10 -4.27
N SER A 432 -15.31 11.33 -4.29
CA SER A 432 -15.56 12.13 -3.09
C SER A 432 -16.61 11.50 -2.16
N SER A 433 -17.69 10.93 -2.72
CA SER A 433 -18.73 10.27 -1.93
C SER A 433 -18.21 9.01 -1.24
N ILE A 434 -17.31 8.28 -1.90
CA ILE A 434 -16.68 7.07 -1.37
C ILE A 434 -15.77 7.39 -0.17
N LEU A 435 -15.05 8.53 -0.21
CA LEU A 435 -14.18 8.95 0.88
C LEU A 435 -14.92 9.59 2.05
N SER A 436 -16.08 10.19 1.79
CA SER A 436 -16.82 11.00 2.76
C SER A 436 -16.98 10.35 4.13
N TYR A 437 -17.23 9.04 4.20
CA TYR A 437 -17.38 8.34 5.47
C TYR A 437 -16.14 8.51 6.38
N PHE A 438 -14.94 8.29 5.83
CA PHE A 438 -13.68 8.39 6.57
C PHE A 438 -13.24 9.83 6.79
N CYS A 439 -13.72 10.77 5.98
CA CYS A 439 -13.46 12.18 6.15
C CYS A 439 -14.35 12.85 7.21
N THR A 440 -15.41 12.19 7.68
CA THR A 440 -16.38 12.76 8.64
C THR A 440 -16.64 11.90 9.88
N THR A 441 -15.97 10.75 9.98
CA THR A 441 -16.18 9.80 11.07
C THR A 441 -14.88 9.60 11.84
N GLU A 442 -14.83 10.11 13.06
CA GLU A 442 -13.73 9.84 13.99
C GLU A 442 -13.76 8.37 14.45
N ILE A 443 -12.61 7.71 14.37
CA ILE A 443 -12.37 6.33 14.80
C ILE A 443 -11.12 6.31 15.67
N ASN A 444 -11.25 5.86 16.92
CA ASN A 444 -10.13 5.77 17.85
C ASN A 444 -9.44 4.41 17.73
N PHE A 445 -8.13 4.41 17.47
CA PHE A 445 -7.34 3.20 17.38
C PHE A 445 -6.54 2.93 18.66
N CYS A 446 -6.23 1.66 18.90
CA CYS A 446 -5.18 1.23 19.83
C CYS A 446 -4.10 0.51 19.06
N ASN A 447 -2.82 0.82 19.31
CA ASN A 447 -1.65 0.22 18.66
C ASN A 447 -0.63 -0.35 19.67
N ARG A 448 -1.11 -0.81 20.83
CA ARG A 448 -0.26 -1.22 21.95
C ARG A 448 0.81 -2.23 21.53
N ARG A 449 0.45 -3.26 20.76
CA ARG A 449 1.38 -4.30 20.30
C ARG A 449 2.42 -3.75 19.33
N THR A 450 2.04 -2.82 18.47
CA THR A 450 2.98 -2.11 17.58
C THR A 450 4.01 -1.32 18.38
N ARG A 451 3.59 -0.61 19.44
CA ARG A 451 4.50 0.14 20.31
C ARG A 451 5.39 -0.78 21.16
N GLU A 452 4.80 -1.81 21.76
CA GLU A 452 5.56 -2.84 22.50
C GLU A 452 6.60 -3.55 21.60
N LEU A 453 6.30 -3.71 20.31
CA LEU A 453 7.25 -4.23 19.33
C LEU A 453 8.41 -3.25 19.10
N TRP A 454 8.13 -1.96 18.93
CA TRP A 454 9.18 -0.92 18.82
C TRP A 454 10.06 -0.86 20.08
N ASP A 455 9.47 -0.90 21.26
CA ASP A 455 10.16 -0.85 22.55
C ASP A 455 11.14 -2.03 22.73
N LYS A 456 10.80 -3.21 22.20
CA LYS A 456 11.64 -4.42 22.24
C LYS A 456 12.64 -4.54 21.09
N THR A 457 12.55 -3.66 20.09
CA THR A 457 13.45 -3.70 18.92
C THR A 457 14.82 -3.14 19.31
N SER A 458 15.90 -3.84 18.96
CA SER A 458 17.27 -3.42 19.26
C SER A 458 17.61 -2.10 18.56
N ASP A 459 18.53 -1.30 19.10
CA ASP A 459 18.88 -0.01 18.49
C ASP A 459 19.43 -0.16 17.05
N ALA A 460 20.18 -1.23 16.79
CA ALA A 460 20.66 -1.55 15.44
C ALA A 460 19.49 -1.85 14.48
N ASP A 461 18.48 -2.60 14.93
CA ASP A 461 17.27 -2.87 14.16
C ASP A 461 16.38 -1.62 14.01
N ARG A 462 16.33 -0.72 15.02
CA ARG A 462 15.60 0.55 14.92
C ARG A 462 16.20 1.47 13.86
N GLN A 463 17.52 1.52 13.75
CA GLN A 463 18.21 2.29 12.71
C GLN A 463 17.99 1.69 11.32
N LEU A 464 18.01 0.36 11.20
CA LEU A 464 17.89 -0.32 9.91
C LEU A 464 16.43 -0.46 9.46
N PHE A 465 15.48 -0.63 10.38
CA PHE A 465 14.05 -0.78 10.14
C PHE A 465 13.25 0.19 11.02
N PRO A 466 13.38 1.52 10.81
CA PRO A 466 12.62 2.48 11.61
C PRO A 466 11.13 2.35 11.31
N PHE A 467 10.30 2.35 12.37
CA PHE A 467 8.84 2.33 12.22
C PHE A 467 8.05 3.03 13.33
N SER A 468 8.68 3.83 14.19
CA SER A 468 7.90 4.64 15.15
C SER A 468 7.25 5.82 14.45
N MET A 469 5.95 6.00 14.65
CA MET A 469 5.25 7.19 14.16
C MET A 469 5.61 8.45 14.96
N ALA A 470 6.10 8.32 16.20
CA ALA A 470 6.53 9.45 17.03
C ALA A 470 7.75 10.19 16.44
N GLU A 471 8.53 9.51 15.59
CA GLU A 471 9.72 10.07 14.94
C GLU A 471 9.42 10.77 13.61
N VAL A 472 8.16 10.75 13.15
CA VAL A 472 7.78 11.38 11.88
C VAL A 472 7.58 12.88 12.07
N ASP A 473 8.40 13.69 11.42
CA ASP A 473 8.15 15.13 11.28
C ASP A 473 7.16 15.37 10.13
N TRP A 474 5.92 15.75 10.47
CA TRP A 474 4.90 16.03 9.47
C TRP A 474 5.24 17.23 8.57
N GLU A 475 5.90 18.26 9.11
CA GLU A 475 6.28 19.42 8.31
C GLU A 475 7.34 19.03 7.27
N GLU A 476 8.37 18.29 7.70
CA GLU A 476 9.40 17.78 6.78
C GLU A 476 8.81 16.82 5.74
N TYR A 477 7.89 15.96 6.17
CA TYR A 477 7.20 15.00 5.30
C TYR A 477 6.40 15.71 4.19
N PHE A 478 5.64 16.76 4.53
CA PHE A 478 4.82 17.48 3.56
C PHE A 478 5.58 18.50 2.71
N GLU A 479 6.78 18.95 3.12
CA GLU A 479 7.58 19.88 2.32
C GLU A 479 7.89 19.31 0.92
N GLU A 480 8.15 18.00 0.83
CA GLU A 480 8.50 17.31 -0.43
C GLU A 480 7.33 16.48 -1.00
N TYR A 481 6.22 16.35 -0.30
CA TYR A 481 5.10 15.50 -0.72
C TYR A 481 4.50 15.90 -2.08
N ILE A 482 4.23 17.20 -2.27
CA ILE A 482 3.75 17.73 -3.56
C ILE A 482 4.79 17.53 -4.67
N VAL A 483 6.08 17.65 -4.34
CA VAL A 483 7.18 17.40 -5.28
C VAL A 483 7.22 15.93 -5.70
N GLY A 484 7.05 15.01 -4.75
CA GLY A 484 6.94 13.57 -5.00
C GLY A 484 5.79 13.24 -5.94
N ILE A 485 4.60 13.83 -5.71
CA ILE A 485 3.44 13.67 -6.60
C ILE A 485 3.80 14.10 -8.04
N ARG A 486 4.47 15.26 -8.21
CA ARG A 486 4.87 15.72 -9.55
C ARG A 486 5.85 14.78 -10.24
N ARG A 487 6.91 14.40 -9.54
CA ARG A 487 8.02 13.62 -10.10
C ARG A 487 7.59 12.19 -10.41
N TYR A 488 6.85 11.55 -9.50
CA TYR A 488 6.58 10.11 -9.61
C TYR A 488 5.21 9.80 -10.22
N LEU A 489 4.16 10.57 -9.91
CA LEU A 489 2.82 10.33 -10.47
C LEU A 489 2.63 11.03 -11.82
N PHE A 490 3.00 12.30 -11.91
CA PHE A 490 2.86 13.08 -13.14
C PHE A 490 4.06 12.96 -14.08
N LYS A 491 5.18 12.40 -13.61
CA LYS A 491 6.43 12.28 -14.38
C LYS A 491 6.89 13.64 -14.93
N GLU A 492 6.65 14.72 -14.18
CA GLU A 492 7.10 16.06 -14.53
C GLU A 492 8.52 16.29 -14.00
N SER A 493 9.44 16.67 -14.90
CA SER A 493 10.76 17.17 -14.51
C SER A 493 10.64 18.52 -13.80
N ASP A 494 11.55 18.78 -12.86
CA ASP A 494 11.67 20.08 -12.18
C ASP A 494 11.94 21.23 -13.17
N ASP A 495 12.48 20.95 -14.35
CA ASP A 495 12.68 21.93 -15.43
C ASP A 495 11.35 22.58 -15.92
N THR A 496 10.22 21.93 -15.64
CA THR A 496 8.89 22.46 -15.97
C THR A 496 8.39 23.52 -14.98
N LEU A 497 9.00 23.62 -13.79
CA LEU A 497 8.56 24.50 -12.71
C LEU A 497 8.46 25.98 -13.09
N PRO A 498 9.44 26.59 -13.81
CA PRO A 498 9.34 28.00 -14.17
C PRO A 498 8.09 28.31 -14.99
N ARG A 499 7.80 27.48 -16.00
CA ARG A 499 6.59 27.61 -16.84
C ARG A 499 5.32 27.37 -16.03
N ALA A 500 5.33 26.37 -15.16
CA ALA A 500 4.18 26.05 -14.33
C ALA A 500 3.85 27.19 -13.35
N ARG A 501 4.85 27.84 -12.75
CA ARG A 501 4.68 29.02 -11.88
C ARG A 501 4.11 30.23 -12.62
N ILE A 502 4.50 30.48 -13.87
CA ILE A 502 3.90 31.55 -14.70
C ILE A 502 2.41 31.27 -14.93
N LYS A 503 2.07 30.04 -15.32
CA LYS A 503 0.68 29.63 -15.51
C LYS A 503 -0.11 29.75 -14.20
N TRP A 504 0.49 29.34 -13.08
CA TRP A 504 -0.11 29.42 -11.75
C TRP A 504 -0.46 30.85 -11.35
N LYS A 505 0.46 31.82 -11.57
CA LYS A 505 0.17 33.25 -11.34
C LYS A 505 -1.00 33.75 -12.19
N ARG A 506 -1.12 33.31 -13.44
CA ARG A 506 -2.28 33.66 -14.30
C ARG A 506 -3.57 33.09 -13.75
N LEU A 507 -3.56 31.83 -13.30
CA LEU A 507 -4.70 31.20 -12.65
C LEU A 507 -5.10 31.92 -11.36
N TYR A 508 -4.13 32.37 -10.56
CA TYR A 508 -4.38 33.19 -9.37
C TYR A 508 -5.16 34.46 -9.73
N TYR A 509 -4.68 35.26 -10.69
CA TYR A 509 -5.38 36.49 -11.09
C TYR A 509 -6.77 36.20 -11.67
N LEU A 510 -6.91 35.18 -12.51
CA LEU A 510 -8.22 34.73 -13.01
C LEU A 510 -9.17 34.36 -11.87
N HIS A 511 -8.66 33.69 -10.83
CA HIS A 511 -9.44 33.34 -9.66
C HIS A 511 -9.86 34.56 -8.85
N GLN A 512 -8.97 35.52 -8.62
CA GLN A 512 -9.32 36.78 -7.93
C GLN A 512 -10.38 37.56 -8.69
N ILE A 513 -10.23 37.67 -10.02
CA ILE A 513 -11.22 38.31 -10.90
C ILE A 513 -12.57 37.59 -10.78
N ALA A 514 -12.59 36.26 -10.88
CA ALA A 514 -13.82 35.48 -10.76
C ALA A 514 -14.49 35.64 -9.38
N ARG A 515 -13.70 35.71 -8.29
CA ARG A 515 -14.20 35.92 -6.92
C ARG A 515 -14.89 37.26 -6.73
N VAL A 516 -14.51 38.29 -7.49
CA VAL A 516 -15.13 39.63 -7.43
C VAL A 516 -16.30 39.73 -8.40
N ILE A 517 -16.13 39.30 -9.65
CA ILE A 517 -17.14 39.44 -10.70
C ILE A 517 -18.38 38.59 -10.40
N PHE A 518 -18.20 37.37 -9.91
CA PHE A 518 -19.33 36.45 -9.71
C PHE A 518 -20.35 36.97 -8.69
N PRO A 519 -19.97 37.42 -7.48
CA PRO A 519 -20.91 38.07 -6.55
C PRO A 519 -21.58 39.33 -7.12
N LEU A 520 -20.85 40.16 -7.88
CA LEU A 520 -21.42 41.35 -8.51
C LEU A 520 -22.50 40.99 -9.54
N LEU A 521 -22.27 39.96 -10.36
CA LEU A 521 -23.28 39.45 -11.30
C LEU A 521 -24.50 38.90 -10.57
N VAL A 522 -24.32 38.15 -9.48
CA VAL A 522 -25.43 37.63 -8.68
C VAL A 522 -26.24 38.79 -8.08
N LEU A 523 -25.59 39.79 -7.48
CA LEU A 523 -26.24 40.98 -6.93
C LEU A 523 -27.00 41.76 -8.01
N TYR A 524 -26.41 41.91 -9.20
CA TYR A 524 -27.07 42.55 -10.34
C TYR A 524 -28.31 41.78 -10.80
N CYS A 525 -28.23 40.45 -10.90
CA CYS A 525 -29.37 39.60 -11.25
C CYS A 525 -30.48 39.69 -10.21
N LEU A 526 -30.15 39.65 -8.91
CA LEU A 526 -31.11 39.79 -7.81
C LEU A 526 -31.77 41.18 -7.81
N TRP A 527 -31.00 42.24 -8.04
CA TRP A 527 -31.53 43.60 -8.16
C TRP A 527 -32.47 43.75 -9.36
N THR A 528 -32.11 43.13 -10.50
CA THR A 528 -32.95 43.14 -11.70
C THR A 528 -34.25 42.37 -11.49
N LEU A 529 -34.20 41.21 -10.84
CA LEU A 529 -35.38 40.45 -10.45
C LEU A 529 -36.26 41.21 -9.46
N PHE A 530 -35.66 41.88 -8.47
CA PHE A 530 -36.38 42.74 -7.53
C PHE A 530 -37.13 43.86 -8.26
N LYS A 531 -36.48 44.55 -9.20
CA LYS A 531 -37.10 45.56 -10.09
C LYS A 531 -38.19 45.03 -11.03
N LEU A 532 -38.27 43.73 -11.25
CA LEU A 532 -39.30 43.10 -12.09
C LEU A 532 -40.50 42.65 -11.24
N LEU A 533 -40.30 42.43 -9.94
CA LEU A 533 -41.32 41.98 -9.00
C LEU A 533 -41.98 43.15 -8.24
N TRP A 534 -41.35 44.33 -8.25
CA TRP A 534 -41.82 45.60 -7.71
C TRP A 534 -41.60 46.68 -8.75
#